data_AF-R7VC64-F1
#
_entry.id   AF-R7VC64-F1
#
_cell.length_a   1.000
_cell.length_b   1.000
_cell.length_c   1.000
_cell.angle_alpha   90.00
_cell.angle_beta   90.00
_cell.angle_gamma   90.00
#
_symmetry.space_group_name_H-M   'P 1'
#
loop_
_entity.id
_entity.type
_entity.pdbx_description
1 polymer ?
#
loop_
_entity_poly.entity_id
_entity_poly.type
_entity_poly.pdbx_seq_one_letter_code
_entity_poly.pdbx_strand_id
1 'polypeptide(L)'
;TYEECVNQGYSICVANKVLLNLLAYFCGQDSVCTENPAVSLARAKRNIIKHYSIVGVMEDLEGFFYTLEKKFPGFFKGAQDVFLEHERGLLSKFKNSGKEYPPQYTVDIMRKKLAESYDFYQFVMQRHQNLMNYFKRMDAGLDPALP
;
A
#
# COMPACT_ATOMS: atom_id res chain seq x y z
N THR A 1 -20.88 15.41 1.24
CA THR A 1 -19.53 15.19 0.65
C THR A 1 -18.61 14.53 1.68
N TYR A 2 -17.38 14.13 1.31
CA TYR A 2 -16.41 13.61 2.28
C TYR A 2 -16.00 14.67 3.33
N GLU A 3 -15.87 15.92 2.90
CA GLU A 3 -15.60 17.09 3.75
C GLU A 3 -16.64 17.23 4.88
N GLU A 4 -17.93 17.21 4.54
CA GLU A 4 -19.01 17.30 5.54
C GLU A 4 -18.93 16.16 6.56
N CYS A 5 -18.63 14.94 6.09
CA CYS A 5 -18.52 13.76 6.96
C CYS A 5 -17.38 13.90 7.99
N VAL A 6 -16.22 14.41 7.55
CA VAL A 6 -15.07 14.67 8.43
C VAL A 6 -15.39 15.80 9.41
N ASN A 7 -15.97 16.91 8.92
CA ASN A 7 -16.30 18.07 9.74
C ASN A 7 -17.37 17.76 10.81
N GLN A 8 -18.35 16.93 10.47
CA GLN A 8 -19.40 16.50 11.40
C GLN A 8 -18.95 15.36 12.33
N GLY A 9 -17.72 14.86 12.15
CA GLY A 9 -17.14 13.83 13.01
C GLY A 9 -17.85 12.48 12.91
N TYR A 10 -18.48 12.16 11.78
CA TYR A 10 -19.17 10.90 11.62
C TYR A 10 -18.19 9.72 11.66
N SER A 11 -18.55 8.70 12.43
CA SER A 11 -17.70 7.54 12.71
C SER A 11 -17.20 6.84 11.43
N ILE A 12 -18.01 6.82 10.38
CA ILE A 12 -17.64 6.23 9.09
C ILE A 12 -16.42 6.90 8.43
N CYS A 13 -16.12 8.16 8.76
CA CYS A 13 -14.98 8.90 8.21
C CYS A 13 -13.86 9.15 9.20
N VAL A 14 -14.14 9.11 10.51
CA VAL A 14 -13.15 9.53 11.53
C VAL A 14 -12.86 8.50 12.62
N ALA A 15 -13.60 7.40 12.71
CA ALA A 15 -13.37 6.42 13.77
C ALA A 15 -12.07 5.64 13.54
N ASN A 16 -11.29 5.42 14.60
CA ASN A 16 -10.02 4.68 14.53
C ASN A 16 -10.19 3.31 13.88
N LYS A 17 -11.27 2.57 14.17
CA LYS A 17 -11.56 1.29 13.53
C LYS A 17 -11.60 1.37 12.00
N VAL A 18 -12.10 2.49 11.46
CA VAL A 18 -12.10 2.73 10.00
C VAL A 18 -10.71 3.13 9.52
N LEU A 19 -10.06 4.05 10.23
CA LEU A 19 -8.77 4.64 9.81
C LEU A 19 -7.59 3.69 9.92
N LEU A 20 -7.65 2.71 10.83
CA LEU A 20 -6.62 1.70 11.06
C LEU A 20 -6.80 0.45 10.21
N ASN A 21 -7.83 0.38 9.34
CA ASN A 21 -8.10 -0.81 8.53
C ASN A 21 -6.87 -1.30 7.76
N LEU A 22 -6.10 -0.38 7.15
CA LEU A 22 -4.86 -0.72 6.45
C LEU A 22 -3.85 -1.43 7.38
N LEU A 23 -3.61 -0.89 8.57
CA LEU A 23 -2.71 -1.48 9.54
C LEU A 23 -3.23 -2.83 10.03
N ALA A 24 -4.54 -2.94 10.28
CA ALA A 24 -5.16 -4.14 10.81
C ALA A 24 -4.96 -5.35 9.89
N TYR A 25 -5.07 -5.19 8.57
CA TYR A 25 -4.83 -6.28 7.60
C TYR A 25 -3.44 -6.90 7.73
N PHE A 26 -2.41 -6.10 7.99
CA PHE A 26 -1.04 -6.57 8.14
C PHE A 26 -0.66 -6.89 9.60
N CYS A 27 -1.31 -6.25 10.58
CA CYS A 27 -1.08 -6.50 12.00
C CYS A 27 -1.66 -7.85 12.45
N GLY A 28 -2.83 -8.23 11.91
CA GLY A 28 -3.52 -9.50 12.21
C GLY A 28 -4.87 -9.31 12.92
N GLN A 29 -5.42 -10.42 13.41
CA GLN A 29 -6.78 -10.49 13.98
C GLN A 29 -6.85 -10.23 15.50
N ASP A 30 -5.75 -9.84 16.11
CA ASP A 30 -5.69 -9.50 17.53
C ASP A 30 -6.42 -8.17 17.77
N SER A 31 -7.20 -8.08 18.85
CA SER A 31 -7.90 -6.85 19.28
C SER A 31 -7.00 -5.60 19.23
N VAL A 32 -5.73 -5.76 19.61
CA VAL A 32 -4.76 -4.65 19.65
C VAL A 32 -4.56 -3.99 18.28
N CYS A 33 -4.76 -4.74 17.19
CA CYS A 33 -4.59 -4.27 15.82
C CYS A 33 -5.62 -3.22 15.39
N THR A 34 -6.73 -3.08 16.13
CA THR A 34 -7.79 -2.12 15.82
C THR A 34 -8.00 -1.04 16.88
N GLU A 35 -7.31 -1.15 18.02
CA GLU A 35 -7.50 -0.27 19.18
C GLU A 35 -6.36 0.73 19.37
N ASN A 36 -5.12 0.31 19.09
CA ASN A 36 -3.94 1.13 19.33
C ASN A 36 -3.12 1.34 18.04
N PRO A 37 -3.20 2.53 17.40
CA PRO A 37 -2.49 2.82 16.15
C PRO A 37 -0.99 2.51 16.18
N ALA A 38 -0.30 2.88 17.26
CA ALA A 38 1.15 2.73 17.38
C ALA A 38 1.57 1.26 17.49
N VAL A 39 0.82 0.47 18.28
CA VAL A 39 1.07 -0.96 18.41
C VAL A 39 0.72 -1.68 17.09
N SER A 40 -0.39 -1.32 16.46
CA SER A 40 -0.79 -1.84 15.15
C SER A 40 0.29 -1.62 14.10
N LEU A 41 0.81 -0.40 14.02
CA LEU A 41 1.88 -0.01 13.11
C LEU A 41 3.14 -0.85 13.30
N ALA A 42 3.64 -0.94 14.54
CA ALA A 42 4.85 -1.68 14.84
C ALA A 42 4.72 -3.18 14.50
N ARG A 43 3.56 -3.77 14.83
CA ARG A 43 3.28 -5.18 14.53
C ARG A 43 3.06 -5.42 13.04
N ALA A 44 2.37 -4.53 12.33
CA ALA A 44 2.18 -4.60 10.88
C ALA A 44 3.53 -4.57 10.13
N LYS A 45 4.43 -3.63 10.48
CA LYS A 45 5.79 -3.56 9.92
C LYS A 45 6.57 -4.85 10.18
N ARG A 46 6.54 -5.36 11.43
CA ARG A 46 7.20 -6.63 11.79
C ARG A 46 6.66 -7.81 10.98
N ASN A 47 5.35 -7.90 10.82
CA ASN A 47 4.71 -8.97 10.06
C ASN A 47 5.10 -8.92 8.59
N ILE A 48 5.11 -7.73 7.96
CA ILE A 48 5.60 -7.58 6.58
C ILE A 48 7.02 -8.12 6.44
N ILE A 49 7.93 -7.73 7.35
CA ILE A 49 9.33 -8.16 7.28
C ILE A 49 9.45 -9.67 7.41
N LYS A 50 8.70 -10.28 8.33
CA LYS A 50 8.85 -11.69 8.68
C LYS A 50 8.08 -12.65 7.77
N HIS A 51 6.92 -12.22 7.27
CA HIS A 51 5.92 -13.13 6.69
C HIS A 51 5.52 -12.78 5.25
N TYR A 52 5.82 -11.59 4.75
CA TYR A 52 5.44 -11.18 3.40
C TYR A 52 6.65 -11.13 2.48
N SER A 53 6.63 -11.98 1.44
CA SER A 53 7.70 -12.01 0.45
C SER A 53 7.73 -10.74 -0.41
N ILE A 54 6.56 -10.27 -0.85
CA ILE A 54 6.40 -9.05 -1.66
C ILE A 54 5.14 -8.33 -1.19
N VAL A 55 5.22 -7.00 -1.08
CA VAL A 55 4.08 -6.11 -0.88
C VAL A 55 4.28 -4.92 -1.80
N GLY A 56 3.36 -4.71 -2.74
CA GLY A 56 3.38 -3.60 -3.69
C GLY A 56 2.48 -2.44 -3.27
N VAL A 57 2.44 -1.40 -4.11
CA VAL A 57 1.56 -0.24 -3.96
C VAL A 57 0.71 -0.06 -5.23
N MET A 58 -0.47 0.52 -5.10
CA MET A 58 -1.41 0.68 -6.23
C MET A 58 -0.90 1.70 -7.26
N GLU A 59 -0.04 2.63 -6.84
CA GLU A 59 0.59 3.61 -7.72
C GLU A 59 1.65 3.01 -8.65
N ASP A 60 2.12 1.77 -8.39
CA ASP A 60 3.17 1.09 -9.16
C ASP A 60 2.87 -0.41 -9.32
N LEU A 61 1.77 -0.71 -10.01
CA LEU A 61 1.36 -2.08 -10.32
C LEU A 61 2.30 -2.77 -11.32
N GLU A 62 2.85 -2.02 -12.28
CA GLU A 62 3.84 -2.56 -13.21
C GLU A 62 5.06 -3.09 -12.47
N GLY A 63 5.64 -2.29 -11.56
CA GLY A 63 6.74 -2.72 -10.71
C GLY A 63 6.38 -3.91 -9.83
N PHE A 64 5.14 -3.98 -9.34
CA PHE A 64 4.67 -5.12 -8.57
C PHE A 64 4.65 -6.41 -9.39
N PHE A 65 4.06 -6.41 -10.60
CA PHE A 65 4.05 -7.57 -11.48
C PHE A 65 5.45 -7.98 -11.93
N TYR A 66 6.34 -7.02 -12.21
CA TYR A 66 7.76 -7.29 -12.47
C TYR A 66 8.41 -8.07 -11.32
N THR A 67 8.25 -7.61 -10.07
CA THR A 67 8.86 -8.30 -8.90
C THR A 67 8.25 -9.68 -8.65
N LEU A 68 6.95 -9.87 -8.89
CA LEU A 68 6.29 -11.17 -8.80
C LEU A 68 6.87 -12.16 -9.81
N GLU A 69 7.01 -11.75 -11.07
CA GLU A 69 7.57 -12.56 -12.14
C GLU A 69 9.01 -12.97 -11.84
N LYS A 70 9.84 -12.04 -11.35
CA LYS A 70 11.23 -12.33 -10.97
C LYS A 70 11.36 -13.26 -9.77
N LYS A 71 10.53 -13.09 -8.75
CA LYS A 71 10.62 -13.88 -7.51
C LYS A 71 9.98 -15.27 -7.66
N PHE A 72 8.90 -15.37 -8.42
CA PHE A 72 8.06 -16.56 -8.51
C PHE A 72 7.71 -16.89 -9.97
N PRO A 73 8.71 -17.15 -10.84
CA PRO A 73 8.48 -17.35 -12.28
C PRO A 73 7.63 -18.58 -12.58
N GLY A 74 7.59 -19.58 -11.69
CA GLY A 74 6.71 -20.75 -11.86
C GLY A 74 5.20 -20.42 -11.83
N PHE A 75 4.83 -19.27 -11.25
CA PHE A 75 3.44 -18.81 -11.16
C PHE A 75 3.17 -17.57 -12.02
N PHE A 76 4.13 -16.66 -12.13
CA PHE A 76 3.92 -15.31 -12.68
C PHE A 76 4.71 -15.01 -13.95
N LYS A 77 5.26 -16.02 -14.64
CA LYS A 77 5.91 -15.81 -15.94
C LYS A 77 4.94 -15.16 -16.95
N GLY A 78 5.37 -14.06 -17.56
CA GLY A 78 4.58 -13.24 -18.50
C GLY A 78 3.51 -12.36 -17.83
N ALA A 79 3.45 -12.29 -16.50
CA ALA A 79 2.41 -11.52 -15.82
C ALA A 79 2.56 -10.01 -16.06
N GLN A 80 3.80 -9.51 -16.15
CA GLN A 80 4.04 -8.10 -16.44
C GLN A 80 3.54 -7.74 -17.84
N ASP A 81 3.85 -8.56 -18.85
CA ASP A 81 3.45 -8.32 -20.24
C ASP A 81 1.91 -8.27 -20.36
N VAL A 82 1.22 -9.25 -19.78
CA VAL A 82 -0.25 -9.30 -19.78
C VAL A 82 -0.85 -8.06 -19.12
N PHE A 83 -0.27 -7.59 -18.01
CA PHE A 83 -0.73 -6.36 -17.36
C PHE A 83 -0.57 -5.15 -18.28
N LEU A 84 0.61 -4.97 -18.89
CA LEU A 84 0.90 -3.84 -19.78
C LEU A 84 -0.01 -3.81 -21.02
N GLU A 85 -0.31 -4.97 -21.60
CA GLU A 85 -1.23 -5.08 -22.75
C GLU A 85 -2.66 -4.63 -22.40
N HIS A 86 -3.12 -4.85 -21.16
CA HIS A 86 -4.52 -4.66 -20.77
C HIS A 86 -4.74 -3.53 -19.75
N GLU A 87 -3.69 -2.84 -19.33
CA GLU A 87 -3.68 -1.92 -18.18
C GLU A 87 -4.85 -0.91 -18.24
N ARG A 88 -4.98 -0.17 -19.35
CA ARG A 88 -6.02 0.87 -19.49
C ARG A 88 -7.43 0.29 -19.34
N GLY A 89 -7.68 -0.88 -19.91
CA GLY A 89 -8.96 -1.58 -19.84
C GLY A 89 -9.25 -2.14 -18.45
N LEU A 90 -8.23 -2.60 -17.73
CA LEU A 90 -8.36 -3.08 -16.35
C LEU A 90 -8.62 -1.92 -15.39
N LEU A 91 -7.78 -0.89 -15.41
CA LEU A 91 -7.87 0.22 -14.45
C LEU A 91 -9.14 1.05 -14.63
N SER A 92 -9.61 1.24 -15.86
CA SER A 92 -10.85 2.01 -16.11
C SER A 92 -12.10 1.38 -15.48
N LYS A 93 -12.16 0.04 -15.39
CA LYS A 93 -13.31 -0.68 -14.78
C LYS A 93 -13.44 -0.46 -13.28
N PHE A 94 -12.35 -0.12 -12.60
CA PHE A 94 -12.31 0.05 -11.14
C PHE A 94 -12.25 1.52 -10.71
N LYS A 95 -12.50 2.47 -11.62
CA LYS A 95 -12.58 3.89 -11.27
C LYS A 95 -13.90 4.20 -10.58
N ASN A 96 -13.84 4.96 -9.49
CA ASN A 96 -15.03 5.50 -8.84
C ASN A 96 -15.55 6.71 -9.61
N SER A 97 -16.68 6.55 -10.29
CA SER A 97 -17.40 7.65 -10.95
C SER A 97 -17.87 8.67 -9.92
N GLY A 98 -17.66 9.96 -10.20
CA GLY A 98 -18.10 11.04 -9.29
C GLY A 98 -17.22 11.23 -8.05
N LYS A 99 -15.95 10.78 -8.07
CA LYS A 99 -15.00 11.07 -7.00
C LYS A 99 -14.72 12.57 -6.93
N GLU A 100 -15.13 13.19 -5.83
CA GLU A 100 -14.76 14.55 -5.46
C GLU A 100 -13.50 14.56 -4.59
N TYR A 101 -12.59 15.50 -4.85
CA TYR A 101 -11.41 15.70 -4.03
C TYR A 101 -11.76 16.64 -2.87
N PRO A 102 -11.49 16.27 -1.62
CA PRO A 102 -11.75 17.14 -0.48
C PRO A 102 -10.79 18.35 -0.49
N PRO A 103 -11.19 19.48 0.10
CA PRO A 103 -10.34 20.65 0.22
C PRO A 103 -9.11 20.37 1.10
N GLN A 104 -8.04 21.16 0.91
CA GLN A 104 -6.75 20.93 1.57
C GLN A 104 -6.85 20.84 3.09
N TYR A 105 -7.69 21.67 3.72
CA TYR A 105 -7.85 21.65 5.17
C TYR A 105 -8.43 20.31 5.68
N THR A 106 -9.33 19.67 4.92
CA THR A 106 -9.86 18.33 5.23
C THR A 106 -8.75 17.29 5.09
N VAL A 107 -7.92 17.40 4.05
CA VAL A 107 -6.73 16.55 3.87
C VAL A 107 -5.78 16.70 5.07
N ASP A 108 -5.55 17.91 5.56
CA ASP A 108 -4.65 18.16 6.69
C ASP A 108 -5.18 17.58 8.02
N ILE A 109 -6.49 17.67 8.26
CA ILE A 109 -7.16 17.01 9.40
C ILE A 109 -6.94 15.50 9.32
N MET A 110 -7.23 14.91 8.16
CA MET A 110 -7.13 13.46 7.97
C MET A 110 -5.68 12.99 7.99
N ARG A 111 -4.72 13.76 7.48
CA ARG A 111 -3.29 13.44 7.53
C ARG A 111 -2.79 13.28 8.96
N LYS A 112 -3.27 14.12 9.89
CA LYS A 112 -2.96 13.96 11.33
C LYS A 112 -3.59 12.71 11.92
N LYS A 113 -4.85 12.41 11.58
CA LYS A 113 -5.57 11.22 12.06
C LYS A 113 -5.05 9.90 11.48
N LEU A 114 -4.40 9.95 10.31
CA LEU A 114 -3.85 8.81 9.58
C LEU A 114 -2.33 8.71 9.69
N ALA A 115 -1.70 9.41 10.64
CA ALA A 115 -0.24 9.52 10.72
C ALA A 115 0.46 8.15 10.69
N GLU A 116 -0.04 7.17 11.44
CA GLU A 116 0.50 5.82 11.49
C GLU A 116 0.29 5.06 10.18
N SER A 117 -0.88 5.21 9.55
CA SER A 117 -1.16 4.62 8.23
C SER A 117 -0.27 5.22 7.15
N TYR A 118 0.04 6.53 7.22
CA TYR A 118 0.99 7.18 6.34
C TYR A 118 2.42 6.65 6.55
N ASP A 119 2.88 6.53 7.80
CA ASP A 119 4.19 5.95 8.10
C ASP A 119 4.29 4.50 7.57
N PHE A 120 3.24 3.70 7.77
CA PHE A 120 3.19 2.36 7.22
C PHE A 120 3.25 2.34 5.69
N TYR A 121 2.50 3.22 5.01
CA TYR A 121 2.54 3.33 3.55
C TYR A 121 3.94 3.69 3.04
N GLN A 122 4.61 4.66 3.67
CA GLN A 122 5.98 5.06 3.30
C GLN A 122 6.97 3.89 3.49
N PHE A 123 6.83 3.13 4.59
CA PHE A 123 7.61 1.91 4.80
C PHE A 123 7.38 0.86 3.71
N VAL A 124 6.14 0.61 3.31
CA VAL A 124 5.81 -0.33 2.23
C VAL A 124 6.36 0.14 0.90
N MET A 125 6.18 1.42 0.56
CA MET A 125 6.67 2.02 -0.68
C MET A 125 8.20 1.92 -0.77
N GLN A 126 8.92 2.27 0.30
CA GLN A 126 10.38 2.13 0.33
C GLN A 126 10.82 0.67 0.17
N ARG A 127 10.15 -0.26 0.84
CA ARG A 127 10.45 -1.70 0.71
C ARG A 127 10.21 -2.21 -0.71
N HIS A 128 9.11 -1.79 -1.34
CA HIS A 128 8.76 -2.12 -2.73
C HIS A 128 9.83 -1.61 -3.71
N GLN A 129 10.19 -0.33 -3.60
CA GLN A 129 11.24 0.28 -4.43
C GLN A 129 12.59 -0.41 -4.25
N ASN A 130 12.98 -0.72 -3.00
CA ASN A 130 14.22 -1.44 -2.73
C ASN A 130 14.25 -2.81 -3.39
N LEU A 131 13.14 -3.55 -3.35
CA LEU A 131 13.04 -4.87 -3.98
C LEU A 131 13.10 -4.77 -5.51
N MET A 132 12.43 -3.79 -6.11
CA MET A 132 12.54 -3.54 -7.54
C MET A 132 13.97 -3.22 -7.96
N ASN A 133 14.64 -2.33 -7.25
CA ASN A 133 16.01 -1.94 -7.54
C ASN A 133 16.98 -3.13 -7.40
N TYR A 134 16.77 -3.99 -6.41
CA TYR A 134 17.49 -5.24 -6.25
C TYR A 134 17.41 -6.10 -7.53
N PHE A 135 16.20 -6.35 -8.04
CA PHE A 135 16.02 -7.15 -9.27
C PHE A 135 16.55 -6.46 -10.53
N LYS A 136 16.33 -5.14 -10.67
CA LYS A 136 16.85 -4.37 -11.81
C LYS A 136 18.38 -4.42 -11.89
N ARG A 137 19.07 -4.40 -10.74
CA ARG A 137 20.53 -4.50 -10.69
C ARG A 137 21.01 -5.89 -11.06
N MET A 138 20.34 -6.94 -10.58
CA MET A 138 20.65 -8.31 -11.04
C MET A 138 20.45 -8.48 -12.55
N ASP A 139 19.38 -7.91 -13.13
CA ASP A 139 19.14 -7.95 -14.57
C ASP A 139 20.23 -7.22 -15.38
N ALA A 140 20.82 -6.17 -14.79
CA ALA A 140 21.94 -5.43 -15.35
C ALA A 140 23.32 -6.11 -15.11
N GLY A 141 23.36 -7.27 -14.44
CA GLY A 141 24.61 -7.95 -14.08
C GLY A 141 25.40 -7.26 -12.96
N LEU A 142 24.77 -6.37 -12.19
CA LEU A 142 25.37 -5.65 -11.06
C LEU A 142 25.12 -6.40 -9.74
N ASP A 143 26.05 -6.31 -8.79
CA ASP A 143 25.87 -6.86 -7.45
C ASP A 143 24.76 -6.10 -6.71
N PRO A 144 23.60 -6.74 -6.43
CA PRO A 144 22.44 -6.07 -5.87
C PRO A 144 22.60 -5.62 -4.41
N ALA A 145 23.67 -6.03 -3.71
CA ALA A 145 23.95 -5.65 -2.32
C ALA A 145 24.69 -4.30 -2.18
N LEU A 146 25.29 -3.79 -3.26
CA LEU A 146 26.01 -2.51 -3.26
C LEU A 146 25.06 -1.34 -3.61
N PRO A 147 25.40 -0.06 -3.35
CA PRO A 147 24.66 1.08 -3.89
C PRO A 147 24.66 1.14 -5.42
#